data_AF-A0A2W6C3V3-F1
#
_entry.id   AF-A0A2W6C3V3-F1
#
_cell.length_a   1.000
_cell.length_b   1.000
_cell.length_c   1.000
_cell.angle_alpha   90.00
_cell.angle_beta   90.00
_cell.angle_gamma   90.00
#
_symmetry.space_group_name_H-M   'P 1'
#
loop_
_entity.id
_entity.type
_entity.pdbx_description
1 polymer ?
#
loop_
_entity_poly.entity_id
_entity_poly.type
_entity_poly.pdbx_seq_one_letter_code
_entity_poly.pdbx_strand_id
1 'polypeptide(L)' 'MQSFPPERVPELDVGDRVVAVHHLGGYFRRPVPRGTTGVVVDRTADGSLGLAFATGHTLRVDPNDVALPDPRDDLAAEQ' A
#
# COMPACT_ATOMS: atom_id res chain seq x y z
N MET A 1 28.15 3.87 18.71
CA MET A 1 26.84 4.30 18.19
C MET A 1 26.37 3.20 17.24
N GLN A 2 25.39 2.38 17.63
CA GLN A 2 24.78 1.42 16.70
C GLN A 2 23.89 2.22 15.75
N SER A 3 24.33 2.36 14.50
CA SER A 3 23.49 2.84 13.42
C SER A 3 22.56 1.70 13.04
N PHE A 4 21.29 1.78 13.43
CA PHE A 4 20.27 0.93 12.81
C PHE A 4 20.31 1.22 11.31
N PRO A 5 20.35 0.20 10.43
CA PRO A 5 20.17 0.47 9.01
C PRO A 5 18.86 1.24 8.86
N PRO A 6 18.78 2.27 8.00
CA PRO A 6 17.50 2.90 7.73
C PRO A 6 16.55 1.76 7.37
N GLU A 7 15.50 1.55 8.16
CA GLU A 7 14.43 0.62 7.80
C GLU A 7 14.06 0.98 6.37
N ARG A 8 14.35 0.07 5.43
CA ARG A 8 14.14 0.34 4.01
C ARG A 8 12.65 0.52 3.86
N VAL A 9 12.22 1.77 3.81
CA VAL A 9 10.88 2.13 3.36
C VAL A 9 10.70 1.42 2.02
N PRO A 10 9.66 0.61 1.83
CA PRO A 10 9.43 -0.07 0.57
C PRO A 10 9.53 0.94 -0.57
N GLU A 11 10.43 0.71 -1.52
CA GLU A 11 10.51 1.52 -2.75
C GLU A 11 9.27 1.18 -3.58
N LEU A 12 8.20 1.96 -3.35
CA LEU A 12 6.94 1.89 -4.07
C LEU A 12 6.88 3.08 -5.03
N ASP A 13 6.63 2.77 -6.30
CA ASP A 13 6.53 3.73 -7.38
C ASP A 13 5.08 3.95 -7.82
N VAL A 14 4.82 5.09 -8.45
CA VAL A 14 3.51 5.38 -9.04
C VAL A 14 3.22 4.36 -10.14
N GLY A 15 2.07 3.70 -10.05
CA GLY A 15 1.67 2.59 -10.91
C GLY A 15 1.80 1.22 -10.24
N ASP A 16 2.51 1.10 -9.13
CA ASP A 16 2.63 -0.17 -8.42
C ASP A 16 1.29 -0.60 -7.84
N ARG A 17 0.98 -1.89 -8.02
CA ARG A 17 -0.09 -2.53 -7.28
C ARG A 17 0.41 -2.81 -5.88
N VAL A 18 -0.45 -2.56 -4.91
CA VAL A 18 -0.17 -2.80 -3.50
C VAL A 18 -1.37 -3.42 -2.82
N VAL A 19 -1.13 -4.07 -1.69
CA VAL A 19 -2.17 -4.65 -0.83
C VAL A 19 -2.10 -4.03 0.55
N ALA A 20 -3.26 -3.68 1.11
CA ALA A 20 -3.36 -3.19 2.48
C ALA A 20 -2.97 -4.30 3.48
N VAL A 21 -1.91 -4.10 4.28
CA VAL A 21 -1.46 -5.12 5.24
C VAL A 21 -2.29 -5.12 6.53
N HIS A 22 -3.07 -4.07 6.77
CA HIS A 22 -4.06 -3.97 7.84
C HIS A 22 -5.27 -3.13 7.38
N HIS A 23 -6.25 -2.89 8.27
CA HIS A 23 -7.41 -2.07 7.95
C HIS A 23 -7.02 -0.59 7.86
N LEU A 24 -7.23 0.03 6.71
CA LEU A 24 -6.91 1.43 6.44
C LEU A 24 -8.17 2.30 6.45
N GLY A 25 -8.02 3.56 6.83
CA GLY A 25 -9.14 4.49 6.97
C GLY A 25 -9.73 4.53 8.39
N GLY A 26 -10.40 5.62 8.71
CA GLY A 26 -10.98 5.88 10.04
C GLY A 26 -12.45 6.30 9.94
N TYR A 27 -13.03 6.73 11.05
CA TYR A 27 -14.47 7.05 11.19
C TYR A 27 -15.07 7.98 10.11
N PHE A 28 -14.26 8.84 9.49
CA PHE A 28 -14.69 9.82 8.47
C PHE A 28 -14.40 9.41 7.02
N ARG A 29 -13.77 8.25 6.79
CA ARG A 29 -13.48 7.73 5.44
C ARG A 29 -13.98 6.29 5.33
N ARG A 30 -14.35 5.86 4.12
CA ARG A 30 -14.79 4.49 3.91
C ARG A 30 -13.64 3.55 4.27
N PRO A 31 -13.84 2.58 5.19
CA PRO A 31 -12.77 1.70 5.62
C PRO A 31 -12.33 0.81 4.45
N VAL A 32 -11.02 0.65 4.30
CA VAL A 32 -10.37 -0.26 3.38
C VAL A 32 -9.93 -1.47 4.19
N PRO A 33 -10.57 -2.64 4.02
CA PRO A 33 -10.21 -3.82 4.77
C PRO A 33 -8.80 -4.30 4.40
N ARG A 34 -8.17 -5.03 5.33
CA ARG A 34 -6.90 -5.71 5.07
C ARG A 34 -7.06 -6.64 3.87
N GLY A 35 -6.03 -6.72 3.03
CA GLY A 35 -6.07 -7.53 1.82
C GLY A 35 -6.68 -6.81 0.62
N THR A 36 -7.19 -5.59 0.78
CA THR A 36 -7.69 -4.82 -0.37
C THR A 36 -6.52 -4.38 -1.23
N THR A 37 -6.61 -4.70 -2.52
CA THR A 37 -5.65 -4.24 -3.53
C THR A 37 -5.94 -2.81 -3.95
N GLY A 38 -4.90 -2.01 -4.06
CA GLY A 38 -4.91 -0.66 -4.60
C GLY A 38 -3.76 -0.44 -5.57
N VAL A 39 -3.73 0.74 -6.16
CA VAL A 39 -2.64 1.20 -7.03
C VAL A 39 -2.09 2.50 -6.49
N VAL A 40 -0.77 2.63 -6.44
CA VAL A 40 -0.09 3.89 -6.09
C VAL A 40 -0.34 4.89 -7.22
N VAL A 41 -0.99 6.01 -6.92
CA VAL A 41 -1.28 7.07 -7.90
C VAL A 41 -0.52 8.36 -7.63
N ASP A 42 -0.08 8.58 -6.39
CA ASP A 42 0.81 9.68 -6.04
C ASP A 42 1.77 9.30 -4.91
N ARG A 43 2.87 10.06 -4.83
CA ARG A 43 3.81 10.06 -3.71
C ARG A 43 4.06 11.49 -3.30
N THR A 44 3.88 11.77 -2.02
CA THR A 44 4.05 13.12 -1.49
C THR A 44 5.49 13.37 -1.05
N ALA A 45 5.87 14.65 -0.93
CA ALA A 45 7.20 15.03 -0.49
C ALA A 45 7.49 14.60 0.97
N ASP A 46 6.46 14.39 1.78
CA ASP A 46 6.56 13.85 3.14
C ASP A 46 6.74 12.32 3.19
N GLY A 47 6.69 11.63 2.05
CA GLY A 47 6.90 10.18 1.95
C GLY A 47 5.62 9.34 2.01
N SER A 48 4.44 9.95 2.21
CA SER A 48 3.16 9.23 2.13
C SER A 48 2.83 8.83 0.69
N LEU A 49 2.00 7.79 0.55
CA LEU A 49 1.49 7.29 -0.73
C LEU A 49 0.00 7.58 -0.86
N GLY A 50 -0.42 8.09 -2.01
CA GLY A 50 -1.81 8.15 -2.42
C GLY A 50 -2.16 6.86 -3.15
N LEU A 51 -3.08 6.08 -2.59
CA LEU A 51 -3.54 4.83 -3.16
C LEU A 51 -4.96 4.94 -3.69
N ALA A 52 -5.14 4.63 -4.97
CA ALA A 52 -6.45 4.45 -5.55
C ALA A 52 -6.93 3.01 -5.32
N PHE A 53 -8.02 2.86 -4.57
CA PHE A 53 -8.67 1.58 -4.37
C PHE A 53 -9.85 1.42 -5.34
N ALA A 54 -10.27 0.17 -5.59
CA ALA A 54 -11.41 -0.16 -6.47
C ALA A 54 -12.74 0.51 -6.04
N THR A 55 -12.79 1.04 -4.82
CA THR A 55 -13.91 1.86 -4.31
C THR A 55 -14.01 3.24 -4.96
N GLY A 56 -13.05 3.64 -5.81
CA GLY A 56 -13.04 4.90 -6.56
C GLY A 56 -12.51 6.09 -5.77
N HIS A 57 -11.96 5.86 -4.58
CA HIS A 57 -11.39 6.91 -3.73
C HIS A 57 -9.88 6.73 -3.57
N THR A 58 -9.16 7.84 -3.52
CA THR A 58 -7.74 7.87 -3.17
C THR A 58 -7.57 8.06 -1.66
N LEU A 59 -6.81 7.19 -1.02
CA LEU A 59 -6.45 7.30 0.39
C LEU A 59 -4.96 7.56 0.53
N ARG A 60 -4.60 8.52 1.39
CA ARG A 60 -3.21 8.75 1.78
C ARG A 60 -2.86 7.80 2.93
N VAL A 61 -1.79 7.03 2.77
CA VAL A 61 -1.34 6.01 3.72
C VAL A 61 0.18 6.05 3.86
N ASP A 62 0.70 5.45 4.93
CA ASP A 62 2.13 5.24 5.10
C ASP A 62 2.60 4.09 4.17
N PRO A 63 3.79 4.16 3.56
CA PRO A 63 4.34 3.05 2.77
C PRO A 63 4.42 1.72 3.52
N ASN A 64 4.56 1.74 4.85
CA ASN A 64 4.61 0.54 5.69
C ASN A 64 3.21 -0.07 5.93
N ASP A 65 2.14 0.67 5.63
CA ASP A 65 0.76 0.20 5.76
C ASP A 65 0.31 -0.68 4.57
N VAL A 66 1.17 -0.78 3.57
CA VAL A 66 0.94 -1.56 2.35
C VAL A 66 2.15 -2.40 1.98
N ALA A 67 1.91 -3.44 1.19
CA ALA A 67 2.96 -4.29 0.64
C ALA A 67 2.74 -4.49 -0.86
N LEU A 68 3.80 -4.79 -1.59
CA LEU A 68 3.64 -5.34 -2.94
C LEU A 68 2.86 -6.67 -2.84
N PRO A 69 1.91 -6.94 -3.76
CA PRO A 69 1.28 -8.25 -3.84
C PRO A 69 2.38 -9.29 -4.05
N ASP A 70 2.34 -10.35 -3.26
CA ASP A 70 3.28 -11.45 -3.44
C ASP A 70 3.01 -12.09 -4.81
N PRO A 71 4.00 -12.20 -5.71
CA PRO A 71 3.78 -12.79 -7.03
C PRO A 71 3.41 -14.29 -6.96
N ARG A 72 3.49 -14.92 -5.78
CA ARG A 72 2.97 -16.29 -5.57
C ARG A 72 1.45 -16.37 -5.51
N ASP A 73 0.74 -15.26 -5.32
CA ASP A 73 -0.73 -15.25 -5.37
C ASP A 73 -1.25 -15.41 -6.81
N ASP A 74 -0.49 -14.95 -7.82
CA ASP A 74 -0.82 -15.16 -9.24
C ASP A 74 -0.61 -16.61 -9.71
N LEU A 75 0.22 -17.42 -9.01
CA LEU A 75 0.43 -18.84 -9.37
C LEU A 75 -0.72 -19.76 -8.93
N ALA A 76 -1.65 -19.28 -8.10
CA ALA A 76 -2.82 -20.02 -7.65
C ALA A 76 -4.05 -19.84 -8.56
N ALA A 77 -4.00 -18.92 -9.53
CA ALA A 77 -5.08 -18.69 -10.49
C ALA A 77 -5.00 -19.57 -11.76
N GLU A 78 -3.94 -20.36 -11.91
CA GLU A 78 -3.75 -21.33 -13.00
C GLU A 78 -3.61 -22.76 -12.45
N GLN A 79 -4.69 -23.34 -11.89
CA GLN A 79 -4.88 -24.79 -11.80
C GLN A 79 -6.33 -25.20 -12.04
#